data_AF-A0A4R1UVD1-F1
#
_entry.id   AF-A0A4R1UVD1-F1
#
_cell.length_a   1.000
_cell.length_b   1.000
_cell.length_c   1.000
_cell.angle_alpha   90.00
_cell.angle_beta   90.00
_cell.angle_gamma   90.00
#
_symmetry.space_group_name_H-M   'P 1'
#
loop_
_entity.id
_entity.type
_entity.pdbx_description
1 polymer ?
#
loop_
_entity_poly.entity_id
_entity_poly.type
_entity_poly.pdbx_seq_one_letter_code
_entity_poly.pdbx_strand_id
1 'polypeptide(L)'
;MNTIRFNSVGAAFLLLTIAANCVPAALHAREVVRTEQVHYSDLNLATPEGVAMLDRRLSRAVRKVCADNNFHSTWEDRGGTRCMQDAQREVRRQRDIAINLATNPVSQIAQASVVQ
;
A
#
# COMPACT_ATOMS: atom_id res chain seq x y z
N MET A 1 -21.35 -25.83 41.14
CA MET A 1 -21.18 -27.31 41.24
C MET A 1 -22.52 -27.99 41.00
N ASN A 2 -22.70 -28.60 39.82
CA ASN A 2 -23.39 -29.90 39.60
C ASN A 2 -23.58 -30.11 38.08
N THR A 3 -22.61 -30.74 37.43
CA THR A 3 -22.62 -32.15 36.93
C THR A 3 -23.40 -32.33 35.61
N ILE A 4 -22.66 -32.27 34.50
CA ILE A 4 -23.09 -32.68 33.17
C ILE A 4 -23.14 -34.21 33.13
N ARG A 5 -24.28 -34.80 32.75
CA ARG A 5 -24.40 -36.24 32.48
C ARG A 5 -24.36 -36.49 30.97
N PHE A 6 -23.35 -37.22 30.54
CA PHE A 6 -23.29 -37.86 29.23
C PHE A 6 -23.97 -39.23 29.31
N ASN A 7 -24.96 -39.53 28.45
CA ASN A 7 -24.92 -40.76 27.64
C ASN A 7 -26.06 -40.85 26.60
N SER A 8 -25.63 -40.94 25.33
CA SER A 8 -25.89 -42.00 24.35
C SER A 8 -27.28 -42.37 23.81
N VAL A 9 -27.28 -42.42 22.47
CA VAL A 9 -28.10 -43.15 21.47
C VAL A 9 -29.52 -42.65 21.18
N GLY A 10 -29.71 -42.23 19.93
CA GLY A 10 -31.01 -42.07 19.29
C GLY A 10 -30.84 -41.69 17.81
N ALA A 11 -30.60 -42.68 16.96
CA ALA A 11 -30.63 -42.50 15.51
C ALA A 11 -32.08 -42.38 15.02
N ALA A 12 -32.22 -41.69 13.88
CA ALA A 12 -33.39 -41.58 13.01
C ALA A 12 -34.46 -40.56 13.42
N PHE A 13 -34.54 -39.43 12.69
CA PHE A 13 -35.47 -39.26 11.57
C PHE A 13 -35.47 -37.81 11.04
N LEU A 14 -35.50 -37.72 9.70
CA LEU A 14 -36.21 -36.73 8.89
C LEU A 14 -35.68 -35.29 8.70
N LEU A 15 -35.75 -34.91 7.42
CA LEU A 15 -35.83 -33.58 6.81
C LEU A 15 -34.53 -32.91 6.33
N LEU A 16 -34.34 -33.09 5.01
CA LEU A 16 -33.83 -32.09 4.08
C LEU A 16 -34.15 -30.65 4.50
N THR A 17 -33.11 -29.85 4.67
CA THR A 17 -32.97 -28.55 3.99
C THR A 17 -31.48 -28.24 3.92
N ILE A 18 -30.82 -28.69 2.85
CA ILE A 18 -29.54 -28.09 2.46
C ILE A 18 -29.93 -26.71 1.92
N ALA A 19 -29.97 -25.71 2.79
CA ALA A 19 -30.00 -24.33 2.39
C ALA A 19 -28.70 -24.10 1.61
N ALA A 20 -28.79 -24.17 0.29
CA ALA A 20 -27.78 -23.67 -0.61
C ALA A 20 -27.67 -22.17 -0.33
N ASN A 21 -26.83 -21.81 0.63
CA ASN A 21 -26.40 -20.46 0.86
C ASN A 21 -25.64 -20.05 -0.41
N CYS A 22 -26.39 -19.54 -1.38
CA CYS A 22 -25.87 -18.75 -2.48
C CYS A 22 -25.33 -17.48 -1.81
N VAL A 23 -24.15 -17.58 -1.19
CA VAL A 23 -23.39 -16.42 -0.77
C VAL A 23 -23.03 -15.75 -2.08
N PRO A 24 -23.58 -14.57 -2.41
CA PRO A 24 -23.06 -13.81 -3.52
C PRO A 24 -21.58 -13.61 -3.20
N ALA A 25 -20.70 -14.25 -3.96
CA ALA A 25 -19.29 -13.96 -3.89
C ALA A 25 -19.19 -12.47 -4.19
N ALA A 26 -18.94 -11.68 -3.15
CA ALA A 26 -18.62 -10.28 -3.31
C ALA A 26 -17.40 -10.26 -4.22
N LEU A 27 -17.63 -9.94 -5.48
CA LEU A 27 -16.61 -9.70 -6.47
C LEU A 27 -15.94 -8.40 -6.01
N HIS A 28 -15.04 -8.51 -5.04
CA HIS A 28 -14.14 -7.43 -4.70
C HIS A 28 -13.32 -7.21 -5.98
N ALA A 29 -13.69 -6.18 -6.74
CA ALA A 29 -12.83 -5.62 -7.76
C ALA A 29 -11.47 -5.46 -7.09
N ARG A 30 -10.52 -6.31 -7.49
CA ARG A 30 -9.19 -6.35 -6.90
C ARG A 30 -8.56 -5.02 -7.27
N GLU A 31 -8.58 -4.07 -6.36
CA GLU A 31 -7.98 -2.76 -6.56
C GLU A 31 -6.51 -3.01 -6.90
N VAL A 32 -6.16 -2.80 -8.17
CA VAL A 32 -4.81 -3.05 -8.66
C VAL A 32 -3.97 -1.93 -8.05
N VAL A 33 -3.27 -2.25 -6.96
CA VAL A 33 -2.34 -1.33 -6.33
C VAL A 33 -1.20 -1.09 -7.31
N ARG A 34 -1.22 0.07 -7.97
CA ARG A 34 -0.16 0.49 -8.88
C ARG A 34 1.00 1.08 -8.08
N THR A 35 2.19 0.54 -8.29
CA THR A 35 3.44 1.02 -7.67
C THR A 35 4.45 1.36 -8.76
N GLU A 36 5.09 2.51 -8.64
CA GLU A 36 6.19 2.95 -9.52
C GLU A 36 7.48 3.04 -8.71
N GLN A 37 8.54 2.39 -9.17
CA GLN A 37 9.87 2.51 -8.55
C GLN A 37 10.60 3.75 -9.07
N VAL A 38 11.18 4.54 -8.16
CA VAL A 38 11.96 5.74 -8.50
C VAL A 38 13.39 5.56 -8.04
N HIS A 39 14.30 5.38 -8.99
CA HIS A 39 15.73 5.34 -8.72
C HIS A 39 16.29 6.76 -8.55
N TYR A 40 17.13 6.94 -7.52
CA TYR A 40 17.76 8.23 -7.18
C TYR A 40 19.21 8.10 -6.71
N SER A 41 19.82 6.92 -6.86
CA SER A 41 21.21 6.66 -6.48
C SER A 41 22.23 7.49 -7.29
N ASP A 42 21.81 8.01 -8.44
CA ASP A 42 22.59 8.90 -9.30
C ASP A 42 22.53 10.37 -8.87
N LEU A 43 21.68 10.72 -7.90
CA LEU A 43 21.47 12.08 -7.44
C LEU A 43 22.25 12.36 -6.16
N ASN A 44 22.93 13.50 -6.12
CA ASN A 44 23.48 14.01 -4.88
C ASN A 44 22.38 14.72 -4.06
N LEU A 45 21.72 13.99 -3.17
CA LEU A 45 20.65 14.53 -2.32
C LEU A 45 21.16 15.45 -1.20
N ALA A 46 22.48 15.64 -1.06
CA ALA A 46 23.05 16.63 -0.17
C ALA A 46 23.09 18.04 -0.78
N THR A 47 22.72 18.21 -2.06
CA THR A 47 22.62 19.53 -2.71
C THR A 47 21.19 19.89 -3.07
N PRO A 48 20.84 21.19 -3.11
CA PRO A 48 19.52 21.65 -3.54
C PRO A 48 19.12 21.16 -4.94
N GLU A 49 20.08 21.08 -5.86
CA GLU A 49 19.85 20.64 -7.25
C GLU A 49 19.48 19.17 -7.33
N GLY A 50 20.14 18.31 -6.53
CA GLY A 50 19.82 16.88 -6.46
C GLY A 50 18.45 16.63 -5.84
N VAL A 51 18.09 17.39 -4.80
CA VAL A 51 16.74 17.37 -4.20
C VAL A 51 15.68 17.80 -5.22
N ALA A 52 15.91 18.90 -5.94
CA ALA A 52 14.97 19.37 -6.96
C ALA A 52 14.80 18.37 -8.12
N MET A 53 15.85 17.63 -8.47
CA MET A 53 15.77 16.55 -9.46
C MET A 53 14.93 15.38 -8.93
N LEU A 54 15.12 14.99 -7.68
CA LEU A 54 14.31 13.95 -7.02
C LEU A 54 12.83 14.35 -7.00
N ASP A 55 12.51 15.57 -6.59
CA ASP A 55 11.13 16.08 -6.58
C ASP A 55 10.46 16.00 -7.96
N ARG A 56 11.19 16.34 -9.03
CA ARG A 56 10.70 16.19 -10.41
C ARG A 56 10.46 14.73 -10.79
N ARG A 57 11.27 13.79 -10.30
CA ARG A 57 11.07 12.35 -10.55
C ARG A 57 9.85 11.83 -9.79
N LEU A 58 9.72 12.16 -8.51
CA LEU A 58 8.57 11.77 -7.69
C LEU A 58 7.26 12.33 -8.25
N SER A 59 7.24 13.59 -8.68
CA SER A 59 6.06 14.19 -9.32
C SER A 59 5.62 13.42 -10.58
N ARG A 60 6.58 12.98 -11.41
CA ARG A 60 6.29 12.14 -12.57
C ARG A 60 5.79 10.76 -12.20
N ALA A 61 6.37 10.13 -11.17
CA ALA A 61 5.93 8.84 -10.68
C ALA A 61 4.49 8.89 -10.13
N VAL A 62 4.17 9.91 -9.33
CA VAL A 62 2.81 10.15 -8.82
C VAL A 62 1.82 10.31 -9.97
N ARG A 63 2.18 11.09 -11.00
CA ARG A 63 1.34 11.22 -12.20
C ARG A 63 1.14 9.87 -12.88
N LYS A 64 2.18 9.06 -13.09
CA LYS A 64 2.04 7.73 -13.73
C LYS A 64 1.10 6.80 -12.95
N VAL A 65 1.22 6.79 -11.62
CA VAL A 65 0.37 5.96 -10.76
C VAL A 65 -1.10 6.40 -10.83
N CYS A 66 -1.35 7.71 -10.90
CA CYS A 66 -2.71 8.28 -10.88
C CYS A 66 -3.32 8.58 -12.27
N ALA A 67 -2.54 8.60 -13.37
CA ALA A 67 -2.99 9.06 -14.68
C ALA A 67 -3.80 8.02 -15.48
N ASP A 68 -3.79 6.76 -15.07
CA ASP A 68 -4.47 5.69 -15.82
C ASP A 68 -5.93 5.48 -15.36
N ASN A 69 -6.52 6.55 -14.83
CA ASN A 69 -7.95 6.70 -14.77
C ASN A 69 -8.31 7.55 -15.98
N ASN A 70 -8.77 6.93 -17.07
CA ASN A 70 -9.40 7.65 -18.17
C ASN A 70 -10.64 8.37 -17.61
N PHE A 71 -10.44 9.59 -17.10
CA PHE A 71 -11.48 10.38 -16.44
C PHE A 71 -12.46 10.87 -17.51
N HIS A 72 -13.45 10.05 -17.85
CA HIS A 72 -14.53 10.42 -18.77
C HIS A 72 -15.70 11.08 -18.04
N SER A 73 -15.69 11.10 -16.69
CA SER A 73 -16.71 11.73 -15.86
C SER A 73 -16.12 12.59 -14.74
N THR A 74 -16.88 13.61 -14.32
CA THR A 74 -16.55 14.54 -13.22
C THR A 74 -16.35 13.84 -11.87
N TRP A 75 -16.94 12.65 -11.66
CA TRP A 75 -16.75 11.86 -10.44
C TRP A 75 -15.38 11.18 -10.39
N GLU A 76 -14.90 10.71 -11.54
CA GLU A 76 -13.58 10.11 -11.64
C GLU A 76 -12.49 11.19 -11.45
N ASP A 77 -12.72 12.42 -11.90
CA ASP A 77 -11.79 13.55 -11.73
C ASP A 77 -11.49 13.88 -10.24
N ARG A 78 -12.49 13.70 -9.36
CA ARG A 78 -12.27 13.78 -7.90
C ARG A 78 -11.42 12.63 -7.37
N GLY A 79 -11.59 11.44 -7.94
CA GLY A 79 -10.75 10.27 -7.63
C GLY A 79 -9.29 10.50 -8.02
N GLY A 80 -9.04 11.12 -9.18
CA GLY A 80 -7.71 11.53 -9.63
C GLY A 80 -7.06 12.55 -8.72
N THR A 81 -7.78 13.60 -8.37
CA THR A 81 -7.28 14.64 -7.44
C THR A 81 -6.92 14.04 -6.08
N ARG A 82 -7.77 13.17 -5.54
CA ARG A 82 -7.51 12.47 -4.27
C ARG A 82 -6.28 11.55 -4.38
N CYS A 83 -6.17 10.76 -5.44
CA CYS A 83 -4.99 9.93 -5.70
C CYS A 83 -3.71 10.76 -5.69
N MET A 84 -3.70 11.89 -6.42
CA MET A 84 -2.55 12.78 -6.48
C MET A 84 -2.18 13.34 -5.11
N GLN A 85 -3.16 13.77 -4.32
CA GLN A 85 -2.91 14.29 -2.96
C GLN A 85 -2.37 13.21 -2.03
N ASP A 86 -2.95 12.01 -2.06
CA ASP A 86 -2.59 10.90 -1.20
C ASP A 86 -1.18 10.39 -1.54
N ALA A 87 -0.91 10.16 -2.83
CA ALA A 87 0.39 9.78 -3.34
C ALA A 87 1.46 10.85 -3.05
N GLN A 88 1.12 12.14 -3.19
CA GLN A 88 2.05 13.22 -2.82
C GLN A 88 2.40 13.23 -1.33
N ARG A 89 1.44 12.96 -0.43
CA ARG A 89 1.72 12.87 1.02
C ARG A 89 2.66 11.71 1.32
N GLU A 90 2.47 10.59 0.65
CA GLU A 90 3.33 9.42 0.82
C GLU A 90 4.75 9.67 0.33
N VAL A 91 4.93 10.13 -0.91
CA VAL A 91 6.27 10.37 -1.47
C VAL A 91 7.03 11.47 -0.73
N ARG A 92 6.34 12.46 -0.12
CA ARG A 92 7.00 13.47 0.73
C ARG A 92 7.71 12.83 1.92
N ARG A 93 7.08 11.87 2.61
CA ARG A 93 7.74 11.16 3.72
C ARG A 93 8.97 10.39 3.24
N GLN A 94 8.85 9.68 2.13
CA GLN A 94 9.95 8.90 1.56
C GLN A 94 11.11 9.78 1.10
N ARG A 95 10.80 10.94 0.51
CA ARG A 95 11.78 11.95 0.15
C ARG A 95 12.57 12.43 1.36
N ASP A 96 11.89 12.81 2.44
CA ASP A 96 12.55 13.35 3.63
C ASP A 96 13.47 12.31 4.28
N ILE A 97 13.05 11.04 4.29
CA ILE A 97 13.92 9.93 4.72
C ILE A 97 15.15 9.83 3.82
N ALA A 98 14.97 9.84 2.49
CA ALA A 98 16.10 9.74 1.55
C ALA A 98 17.08 10.92 1.69
N ILE A 99 16.58 12.14 1.88
CA ILE A 99 17.40 13.33 2.12
C ILE A 99 18.17 13.18 3.44
N ASN A 100 17.49 12.82 4.53
CA ASN A 100 18.12 12.64 5.83
C ASN A 100 19.20 11.55 5.79
N LEU A 101 18.96 10.44 5.08
CA LEU A 101 19.96 9.39 4.92
C LEU A 101 21.18 9.86 4.11
N ALA A 102 20.98 10.76 3.16
CA ALA A 102 22.06 11.31 2.33
C ALA A 102 22.85 12.43 3.03
N THR A 103 22.21 13.20 3.92
CA THR A 103 22.84 14.36 4.59
C THR A 103 23.44 14.02 5.96
N ASN A 104 23.03 12.92 6.60
CA ASN A 104 23.57 12.52 7.90
C ASN A 104 24.77 11.57 7.73
N PRO A 105 26.02 12.02 7.96
CA PRO A 105 27.20 11.17 7.85
C PRO A 105 27.20 10.02 8.87
N VAL A 106 26.53 10.16 10.02
CA VAL A 106 26.43 9.13 11.07
C VAL A 106 25.72 7.86 10.59
N SER A 107 24.75 7.98 9.67
CA SER A 107 24.01 6.83 9.13
C SER A 107 24.85 5.95 8.20
N GLN A 108 25.88 6.52 7.56
CA GLN A 108 26.81 5.77 6.69
C GLN A 108 27.84 4.98 7.51
N ILE A 109 28.18 5.43 8.71
CA ILE A 109 29.12 4.74 9.61
C ILE A 109 28.43 3.59 10.37
N ALA A 110 27.10 3.66 10.57
CA ALA A 110 26.32 2.60 11.22
C ALA A 110 26.25 1.29 10.40
N GLN A 111 26.43 1.35 9.07
CA GLN A 111 26.53 0.14 8.22
C GLN A 111 27.97 -0.42 8.15
N ALA A 112 28.96 0.27 8.71
CA ALA A 112 30.36 -0.15 8.73
C ALA A 112 30.76 -0.91 10.01
N SER A 113 29.80 -1.32 10.84
CA SER A 113 30.09 -2.12 12.04
C SER A 113 30.13 -3.61 11.66
N VAL A 114 31.35 -4.12 11.47
CA VAL A 114 31.67 -5.55 11.36
C VAL A 114 31.21 -6.26 12.64
N VAL A 115 30.43 -7.32 12.48
CA VAL A 115 30.15 -8.31 13.54
C VAL A 115 31.48 -8.99 13.90
N GLN A 116 31.91 -8.88 15.16
CA GLN A 116 32.93 -9.77 15.75
C GLN A 116 32.28 -11.06 16.24
#